data_AF-S0FDG9-F1
#
_entry.id   AF-S0FDG9-F1
#
_cell.length_a   1.000
_cell.length_b   1.000
_cell.length_c   1.000
_cell.angle_alpha   90.00
_cell.angle_beta   90.00
_cell.angle_gamma   90.00
#
_symmetry.space_group_name_H-M   'P 1'
#
loop_
_entity.id
_entity.type
_entity.pdbx_description
1 polymer ?
#
loop_
_entity_poly.entity_id
_entity_poly.type
_entity_poly.pdbx_seq_one_letter_code
_entity_poly.pdbx_strand_id
1 'polypeptide(L)'
;DCSDDSFDWTEGWNGKGQYLIAYQANAEELGYDCDCLMECDNNGSNFGATPVAHPILANVTLVGNGGSKQGVRLRAGTQVELYNAIIKGKGQPLTVETTETENALKDGTSKLEYVTISGTLDSKENIYTNEQFVATGNNTTNTNPILNNYYVGTVNGGKDLSADSFFSQTDFQGAVEEGNDWTAGWTKQSGSAAETEPEVLQGDVTADKTLAEGQTYYLTGEYTVKAGATLTIEPGVTIIAKHDDVVDYILVEQGAKINAEGTADAPIVMTSEKKEAGAWDGLHICGYAHTNNGTGSS
;
A
#
# COMPACT_ATOMS: atom_id res chain seq x y z
N ASP A 1 14.58 0.10 -0.79
CA ASP A 1 14.63 -0.92 0.27
C ASP A 1 13.39 -0.78 1.13
N CYS A 2 12.38 -1.64 0.91
CA CYS A 2 11.18 -1.71 1.75
C CYS A 2 11.33 -2.91 2.68
N SER A 3 11.74 -2.66 3.93
CA SER A 3 11.99 -3.70 4.92
C SER A 3 10.77 -4.08 5.75
N ASP A 4 9.79 -3.20 5.83
CA ASP A 4 8.55 -3.34 6.60
C ASP A 4 7.39 -3.84 5.71
N ASP A 5 6.20 -3.99 6.29
CA ASP A 5 4.99 -4.35 5.57
C ASP A 5 4.73 -3.37 4.40
N SER A 6 4.52 -3.89 3.18
CA SER A 6 4.39 -3.01 2.00
C SER A 6 3.01 -2.36 1.88
N PHE A 7 1.98 -3.03 2.40
CA PHE A 7 0.66 -2.47 2.66
C PHE A 7 0.21 -2.91 4.05
N ASP A 8 -0.48 -2.01 4.75
CA ASP A 8 -1.11 -2.30 6.02
C ASP A 8 -2.54 -1.76 6.05
N TRP A 9 -3.45 -2.49 6.70
CA TRP A 9 -4.69 -1.88 7.16
C TRP A 9 -5.11 -2.42 8.51
N THR A 10 -5.83 -1.56 9.22
CA THR A 10 -6.39 -1.87 10.53
C THR A 10 -7.68 -1.07 10.75
N GLU A 11 -8.28 -1.25 11.93
CA GLU A 11 -9.31 -0.41 12.55
C GLU A 11 -10.53 -0.10 11.69
N GLY A 12 -11.04 -1.11 10.99
CA GLY A 12 -12.32 -0.99 10.29
C GLY A 12 -12.25 -0.38 8.90
N TRP A 13 -11.08 -0.34 8.26
CA TRP A 13 -10.95 0.21 6.91
C TRP A 13 -11.86 -0.48 5.89
N ASN A 14 -12.68 0.31 5.20
CA ASN A 14 -13.55 -0.12 4.12
C ASN A 14 -13.21 0.73 2.90
N GLY A 15 -12.54 0.13 1.91
CA GLY A 15 -12.06 0.83 0.73
C GLY A 15 -11.99 -0.09 -0.49
N LYS A 16 -11.61 0.50 -1.62
CA LYS A 16 -11.40 -0.24 -2.87
C LYS A 16 -10.03 0.11 -3.45
N GLY A 17 -9.40 -0.85 -4.11
CA GLY A 17 -8.12 -0.64 -4.79
C GLY A 17 -7.96 -1.54 -6.01
N GLN A 18 -7.37 -1.01 -7.07
CA GLN A 18 -7.01 -1.78 -8.28
C GLN A 18 -5.58 -1.46 -8.69
N TYR A 19 -4.84 -2.45 -9.22
CA TYR A 19 -3.46 -2.30 -9.71
C TYR A 19 -2.44 -2.00 -8.60
N LEU A 20 -2.52 -2.75 -7.49
CA LEU A 20 -1.59 -2.60 -6.36
C LEU A 20 -0.31 -3.40 -6.62
N ILE A 21 0.86 -2.81 -6.33
CA ILE A 21 2.17 -3.44 -6.54
C ILE A 21 3.02 -3.29 -5.29
N ALA A 22 3.67 -4.38 -4.89
CA ALA A 22 4.78 -4.33 -3.94
C ALA A 22 5.94 -5.19 -4.41
N TYR A 23 7.15 -4.67 -4.23
CA TYR A 23 8.39 -5.39 -4.40
C TYR A 23 9.32 -5.13 -3.21
N GLN A 24 9.83 -6.21 -2.63
CA GLN A 24 10.87 -6.14 -1.60
C GLN A 24 12.19 -6.68 -2.19
N ALA A 25 13.26 -5.88 -2.06
CA ALA A 25 14.60 -6.23 -2.54
C ALA A 25 15.12 -7.49 -1.85
N ASN A 26 15.94 -8.28 -2.55
CA ASN A 26 16.32 -9.64 -2.15
C ASN A 26 16.94 -9.68 -0.74
N ALA A 27 16.55 -10.67 0.07
CA ALA A 27 17.04 -10.84 1.43
C ALA A 27 18.57 -11.02 1.50
N GLU A 28 19.18 -11.68 0.50
CA GLU A 28 20.63 -11.86 0.41
C GLU A 28 21.36 -10.54 0.17
N GLU A 29 20.74 -9.62 -0.59
CA GLU A 29 21.29 -8.28 -0.85
C GLU A 29 21.14 -7.37 0.37
N LEU A 30 20.00 -7.46 1.07
CA LEU A 30 19.72 -6.67 2.28
C LEU A 30 20.41 -7.22 3.53
N GLY A 31 20.70 -8.53 3.57
CA GLY A 31 21.22 -9.24 4.74
C GLY A 31 20.16 -9.60 5.78
N TYR A 32 18.87 -9.42 5.50
CA TYR A 32 17.76 -9.74 6.40
C TYR A 32 16.44 -9.99 5.66
N ASP A 33 15.49 -10.65 6.34
CA ASP A 33 14.12 -10.84 5.87
C ASP A 33 13.31 -9.55 6.07
N CYS A 34 12.69 -9.01 5.01
CA CYS A 34 11.64 -8.00 5.13
C CYS A 34 10.39 -8.62 5.76
N ASP A 35 9.54 -7.78 6.36
CA ASP A 35 8.26 -8.23 6.92
C ASP A 35 7.23 -8.51 5.80
N CYS A 36 5.92 -8.46 6.08
CA CYS A 36 4.89 -8.88 5.14
C CYS A 36 4.89 -8.06 3.84
N LEU A 37 4.25 -8.58 2.80
CA LEU A 37 3.85 -7.75 1.67
C LEU A 37 2.54 -7.03 1.98
N MET A 38 1.62 -7.71 2.68
CA MET A 38 0.43 -7.10 3.26
C MET A 38 0.23 -7.64 4.68
N GLU A 39 0.15 -6.76 5.67
CA GLU A 39 -0.37 -7.07 7.01
C GLU A 39 -1.79 -6.48 7.16
N CYS A 40 -2.72 -7.28 7.67
CA CYS A 40 -4.14 -6.99 7.48
C CYS A 40 -4.95 -7.34 8.73
N ASP A 41 -5.36 -6.30 9.46
CA ASP A 41 -6.11 -6.40 10.72
C ASP A 41 -7.51 -5.80 10.60
N ASN A 42 -8.44 -6.29 11.44
CA ASN A 42 -9.59 -5.46 11.83
C ASN A 42 -9.28 -4.70 13.12
N ASN A 43 -9.03 -5.38 14.23
CA ASN A 43 -8.61 -4.71 15.47
C ASN A 43 -7.91 -5.71 16.40
N GLY A 44 -6.64 -5.46 16.73
CA GLY A 44 -5.81 -6.41 17.49
C GLY A 44 -6.30 -6.80 18.89
N SER A 45 -7.25 -6.06 19.48
CA SER A 45 -7.80 -6.33 20.83
C SER A 45 -9.25 -6.83 20.82
N ASN A 46 -9.99 -6.56 19.75
CA ASN A 46 -11.38 -6.98 19.58
C ASN A 46 -11.66 -7.30 18.11
N PHE A 47 -11.47 -8.55 17.70
CA PHE A 47 -11.55 -8.97 16.30
C PHE A 47 -12.92 -8.71 15.65
N GLY A 48 -13.99 -8.64 16.44
CA GLY A 48 -15.34 -8.28 15.99
C GLY A 48 -15.70 -6.80 16.13
N ALA A 49 -14.73 -5.91 16.37
CA ALA A 49 -14.99 -4.47 16.48
C ALA A 49 -15.63 -3.93 15.19
N THR A 50 -16.59 -3.02 15.35
CA THR A 50 -17.31 -2.41 14.22
C THR A 50 -16.90 -0.94 14.03
N PRO A 51 -16.89 -0.44 12.77
CA PRO A 51 -17.04 -1.20 11.53
C PRO A 51 -15.90 -2.22 11.34
N VAL A 52 -16.18 -3.36 10.71
CA VAL A 52 -15.17 -4.40 10.45
C VAL A 52 -14.39 -4.01 9.19
N ALA A 53 -13.06 -4.18 9.20
CA ALA A 53 -12.23 -3.94 8.02
C ALA A 53 -12.65 -4.90 6.90
N HIS A 54 -13.00 -4.36 5.74
CA HIS A 54 -13.51 -5.13 4.60
C HIS A 54 -13.20 -4.42 3.27
N PRO A 55 -11.91 -4.33 2.88
CA PRO A 55 -11.57 -3.78 1.58
C PRO A 55 -11.88 -4.73 0.42
N ILE A 56 -12.06 -4.15 -0.77
CA ILE A 56 -12.20 -4.87 -2.03
C ILE A 56 -11.01 -4.50 -2.92
N LEU A 57 -10.08 -5.43 -3.11
CA LEU A 57 -8.85 -5.24 -3.88
C LEU A 57 -8.86 -6.10 -5.15
N ALA A 58 -8.38 -5.55 -6.24
CA ALA A 58 -8.27 -6.25 -7.52
C ALA A 58 -6.92 -5.98 -8.21
N ASN A 59 -6.45 -6.92 -9.02
CA ASN A 59 -5.25 -6.75 -9.85
C ASN A 59 -4.03 -6.39 -8.99
N VAL A 60 -3.58 -7.32 -8.17
CA VAL A 60 -2.52 -7.09 -7.17
C VAL A 60 -1.28 -7.92 -7.55
N THR A 61 -0.09 -7.32 -7.60
CA THR A 61 1.18 -8.06 -7.77
C THR A 61 2.09 -7.82 -6.57
N LEU A 62 2.36 -8.86 -5.79
CA LEU A 62 3.22 -8.81 -4.61
C LEU A 62 4.42 -9.74 -4.78
N VAL A 63 5.61 -9.17 -4.68
CA VAL A 63 6.88 -9.88 -4.87
C VAL A 63 7.78 -9.64 -3.66
N GLY A 64 7.84 -10.64 -2.79
CA GLY A 64 8.69 -10.62 -1.61
C GLY A 64 10.15 -10.92 -1.90
N ASN A 65 10.96 -10.71 -0.87
CA ASN A 65 12.41 -10.78 -0.92
C ASN A 65 13.03 -12.19 -0.84
N GLY A 66 12.21 -13.25 -0.86
CA GLY A 66 12.64 -14.63 -0.65
C GLY A 66 12.74 -15.08 0.81
N GLY A 67 12.43 -14.18 1.75
CA GLY A 67 12.47 -14.46 3.18
C GLY A 67 11.37 -15.40 3.69
N SER A 68 11.52 -15.86 4.94
CA SER A 68 10.65 -16.85 5.59
C SER A 68 9.30 -16.29 6.07
N LYS A 69 9.14 -14.96 6.04
CA LYS A 69 7.97 -14.21 6.50
C LYS A 69 6.75 -14.37 5.58
N GLN A 70 5.65 -13.74 5.97
CA GLN A 70 4.38 -13.77 5.27
C GLN A 70 4.40 -12.92 3.99
N GLY A 71 3.63 -13.34 2.98
CA GLY A 71 3.26 -12.52 1.84
C GLY A 71 2.07 -11.66 2.23
N VAL A 72 0.88 -12.22 2.15
CA VAL A 72 -0.33 -11.59 2.67
C VAL A 72 -0.72 -12.26 3.99
N ARG A 73 -0.92 -11.45 5.03
CA ARG A 73 -1.24 -11.92 6.39
C ARG A 73 -2.60 -11.38 6.81
N LEU A 74 -3.64 -12.20 6.71
CA LEU A 74 -5.01 -11.84 7.11
C LEU A 74 -5.26 -12.28 8.56
N ARG A 75 -5.42 -11.32 9.48
CA ARG A 75 -5.56 -11.61 10.90
C ARG A 75 -6.49 -10.63 11.61
N ALA A 76 -6.61 -10.84 12.93
CA ALA A 76 -7.36 -9.99 13.86
C ALA A 76 -8.80 -9.66 13.43
N GLY A 77 -9.50 -10.59 12.79
CA GLY A 77 -10.90 -10.44 12.36
C GLY A 77 -11.14 -9.63 11.08
N THR A 78 -10.09 -9.31 10.30
CA THR A 78 -10.28 -8.66 9.01
C THR A 78 -11.16 -9.51 8.09
N GLN A 79 -12.03 -8.84 7.35
CA GLN A 79 -12.68 -9.34 6.14
C GLN A 79 -11.96 -8.76 4.92
N VAL A 80 -12.10 -9.38 3.75
CA VAL A 80 -11.50 -8.88 2.50
C VAL A 80 -12.14 -9.55 1.30
N GLU A 81 -12.32 -8.81 0.21
CA GLU A 81 -12.48 -9.40 -1.12
C GLU A 81 -11.22 -9.12 -1.95
N LEU A 82 -10.39 -10.13 -2.21
CA LEU A 82 -9.18 -10.03 -3.03
C LEU A 82 -9.36 -10.80 -4.34
N TYR A 83 -9.22 -10.09 -5.44
CA TYR A 83 -9.37 -10.59 -6.79
C TYR A 83 -8.10 -10.41 -7.62
N ASN A 84 -7.86 -11.30 -8.58
CA ASN A 84 -6.86 -11.11 -9.64
C ASN A 84 -5.45 -10.83 -9.07
N ALA A 85 -4.98 -11.64 -8.12
CA ALA A 85 -3.75 -11.36 -7.39
C ALA A 85 -2.63 -12.37 -7.70
N ILE A 86 -1.38 -11.90 -7.76
CA ILE A 86 -0.16 -12.69 -7.80
C ILE A 86 0.61 -12.42 -6.51
N ILE A 87 0.89 -13.46 -5.73
CA ILE A 87 1.65 -13.35 -4.47
C ILE A 87 2.80 -14.35 -4.49
N LYS A 88 4.04 -13.84 -4.51
CA LYS A 88 5.25 -14.67 -4.59
C LYS A 88 6.39 -14.10 -3.76
N GLY A 89 7.47 -14.88 -3.64
CA GLY A 89 8.72 -14.40 -3.04
C GLY A 89 8.69 -14.36 -1.51
N LYS A 90 7.81 -15.12 -0.86
CA LYS A 90 7.76 -15.30 0.58
C LYS A 90 7.60 -16.77 0.93
N GLY A 91 8.19 -17.19 2.05
CA GLY A 91 8.08 -18.54 2.57
C GLY A 91 6.63 -18.92 2.91
N GLN A 92 5.82 -17.94 3.32
CA GLN A 92 4.40 -18.11 3.61
C GLN A 92 3.60 -17.12 2.75
N PRO A 93 3.28 -17.44 1.49
CA PRO A 93 2.75 -16.44 0.55
C PRO A 93 1.37 -15.89 0.96
N LEU A 94 0.56 -16.67 1.67
CA LEU A 94 -0.75 -16.24 2.17
C LEU A 94 -1.06 -16.96 3.48
N THR A 95 -1.33 -16.21 4.56
CA THR A 95 -1.75 -16.75 5.85
C THR A 95 -3.10 -16.18 6.27
N VAL A 96 -3.89 -17.00 6.97
CA VAL A 96 -5.13 -16.62 7.63
C VAL A 96 -5.04 -17.08 9.09
N GLU A 97 -5.22 -16.16 10.04
CA GLU A 97 -4.69 -16.38 11.41
C GLU A 97 -5.70 -16.24 12.56
N THR A 98 -6.98 -15.94 12.29
CA THR A 98 -7.99 -15.83 13.36
C THR A 98 -9.30 -16.48 12.97
N THR A 99 -10.06 -16.93 13.98
CA THR A 99 -11.33 -17.64 13.78
C THR A 99 -12.32 -16.79 13.00
N GLU A 100 -12.40 -15.50 13.28
CA GLU A 100 -13.27 -14.54 12.61
C GLU A 100 -12.89 -14.36 11.13
N THR A 101 -11.61 -14.15 10.84
CA THR A 101 -11.11 -14.02 9.45
C THR A 101 -11.35 -15.28 8.63
N GLU A 102 -11.06 -16.46 9.19
CA GLU A 102 -11.27 -17.72 8.46
C GLU A 102 -12.75 -18.07 8.28
N ASN A 103 -13.60 -17.77 9.27
CA ASN A 103 -15.05 -17.95 9.11
C ASN A 103 -15.62 -17.04 8.01
N ALA A 104 -15.16 -15.79 7.91
CA ALA A 104 -15.59 -14.89 6.85
C ALA A 104 -15.24 -15.43 5.45
N LEU A 105 -14.10 -16.11 5.29
CA LEU A 105 -13.76 -16.78 4.02
C LEU A 105 -14.63 -18.02 3.78
N LYS A 106 -14.89 -18.80 4.84
CA LYS A 106 -15.68 -20.02 4.76
C LYS A 106 -17.16 -19.78 4.46
N ASP A 107 -17.73 -18.71 5.00
CA ASP A 107 -19.14 -18.34 4.79
C ASP A 107 -19.38 -17.47 3.55
N GLY A 108 -18.30 -17.01 2.90
CA GLY A 108 -18.33 -16.22 1.68
C GLY A 108 -18.49 -14.71 1.89
N THR A 109 -18.43 -14.23 3.13
CA THR A 109 -18.33 -12.80 3.45
C THR A 109 -17.06 -12.20 2.85
N SER A 110 -15.92 -12.87 3.06
CA SER A 110 -14.65 -12.59 2.41
C SER A 110 -14.50 -13.45 1.17
N LYS A 111 -13.74 -12.97 0.18
CA LYS A 111 -13.51 -13.66 -1.09
C LYS A 111 -12.04 -13.64 -1.45
N LEU A 112 -11.56 -14.79 -1.92
CA LEU A 112 -10.29 -14.94 -2.60
C LEU A 112 -10.59 -15.66 -3.93
N GLU A 113 -10.54 -14.92 -5.04
CA GLU A 113 -10.86 -15.45 -6.37
C GLU A 113 -9.81 -14.99 -7.39
N TYR A 114 -9.34 -15.90 -8.24
CA TYR A 114 -8.26 -15.60 -9.19
C TYR A 114 -6.98 -15.12 -8.48
N VAL A 115 -6.59 -15.84 -7.43
CA VAL A 115 -5.37 -15.58 -6.66
C VAL A 115 -4.35 -16.68 -6.93
N THR A 116 -3.21 -16.30 -7.50
CA THR A 116 -2.04 -17.14 -7.71
C THR A 116 -1.01 -16.95 -6.59
N ILE A 117 -0.63 -18.02 -5.91
CA ILE A 117 0.38 -17.99 -4.85
C ILE A 117 1.55 -18.98 -5.10
N SER A 118 2.77 -18.58 -4.71
CA SER A 118 4.00 -19.36 -4.94
C SER A 118 4.18 -20.62 -4.08
N GLY A 119 3.31 -20.82 -3.11
CA GLY A 119 3.31 -21.94 -2.16
C GLY A 119 1.87 -22.33 -1.82
N THR A 120 1.59 -22.66 -0.57
CA THR A 120 0.24 -22.96 -0.10
C THR A 120 -0.30 -21.85 0.80
N LEU A 121 -1.63 -21.74 0.88
CA LEU A 121 -2.27 -20.96 1.94
C LEU A 121 -2.04 -21.68 3.27
N ASP A 122 -1.60 -20.94 4.29
CA ASP A 122 -1.49 -21.43 5.66
C ASP A 122 -2.67 -20.96 6.50
N SER A 123 -3.36 -21.90 7.13
CA SER A 123 -4.56 -21.66 7.93
C SER A 123 -4.29 -22.05 9.37
N LYS A 124 -4.24 -21.05 10.24
CA LYS A 124 -3.86 -21.24 11.63
C LYS A 124 -4.94 -21.95 12.43
N GLU A 125 -6.22 -21.63 12.18
CA GLU A 125 -7.35 -22.20 12.90
C GLU A 125 -7.95 -23.43 12.19
N ASN A 126 -7.46 -23.75 10.98
CA ASN A 126 -7.90 -24.89 10.16
C ASN A 126 -9.40 -24.85 9.78
N ILE A 127 -10.01 -23.67 9.73
CA ILE A 127 -11.40 -23.43 9.34
C ILE A 127 -11.52 -23.20 7.82
N TYR A 128 -10.58 -22.45 7.23
CA TYR A 128 -10.47 -22.20 5.78
C TYR A 128 -9.11 -22.69 5.25
N THR A 129 -9.06 -23.95 4.82
CA THR A 129 -7.82 -24.63 4.46
C THR A 129 -7.35 -24.32 3.04
N ASN A 130 -6.10 -24.66 2.73
CA ASN A 130 -5.58 -24.61 1.36
C ASN A 130 -6.43 -25.43 0.37
N GLU A 131 -7.03 -26.56 0.79
CA GLU A 131 -7.93 -27.36 -0.04
C GLU A 131 -9.19 -26.57 -0.43
N GLN A 132 -9.77 -25.81 0.51
CA GLN A 132 -10.92 -24.95 0.25
C GLN A 132 -10.53 -23.78 -0.68
N PHE A 133 -9.36 -23.18 -0.45
CA PHE A 133 -8.82 -22.12 -1.31
C PHE A 133 -8.69 -22.55 -2.77
N VAL A 134 -8.16 -23.76 -3.04
CA VAL A 134 -8.06 -24.29 -4.43
C VAL A 134 -9.41 -24.78 -4.96
N ALA A 135 -10.33 -25.22 -4.10
CA ALA A 135 -11.66 -25.69 -4.51
C ALA A 135 -12.54 -24.59 -5.13
N THR A 136 -12.22 -23.30 -4.91
CA THR A 136 -12.83 -22.17 -5.64
C THR A 136 -12.64 -22.30 -7.16
N GLY A 137 -11.61 -23.02 -7.61
CA GLY A 137 -11.41 -23.42 -9.01
C GLY A 137 -10.70 -22.39 -9.90
N ASN A 138 -10.55 -21.15 -9.42
CA ASN A 138 -9.83 -20.06 -10.11
C ASN A 138 -8.55 -19.61 -9.37
N ASN A 139 -8.30 -20.13 -8.17
CA ASN A 139 -7.08 -19.90 -7.43
C ASN A 139 -6.03 -20.97 -7.75
N THR A 140 -4.75 -20.61 -7.71
CA THR A 140 -3.64 -21.53 -7.97
C THR A 140 -2.57 -21.43 -6.89
N THR A 141 -2.02 -22.58 -6.51
CA THR A 141 -0.99 -22.71 -5.48
C THR A 141 0.29 -23.29 -6.09
N ASN A 142 1.41 -23.20 -5.36
CA ASN A 142 2.71 -23.72 -5.76
C ASN A 142 3.13 -23.28 -7.17
N THR A 143 2.72 -22.07 -7.56
CA THR A 143 2.92 -21.53 -8.91
C THR A 143 3.76 -20.28 -8.81
N ASN A 144 4.86 -20.22 -9.56
CA ASN A 144 5.76 -19.09 -9.55
C ASN A 144 5.76 -18.39 -10.93
N PRO A 145 4.83 -17.46 -11.19
CA PRO A 145 4.76 -16.75 -12.47
C PRO A 145 6.07 -16.04 -12.79
N ILE A 146 6.41 -16.00 -14.07
CA ILE A 146 7.55 -15.24 -14.59
C ILE A 146 7.13 -13.78 -14.60
N LEU A 147 7.91 -12.95 -13.92
CA LEU A 147 7.76 -11.49 -13.93
C LEU A 147 9.09 -10.90 -14.40
N ASN A 148 9.02 -9.96 -15.33
CA ASN A 148 10.12 -9.15 -15.81
C ASN A 148 10.22 -7.87 -14.96
N ASN A 149 11.38 -7.21 -14.96
CA ASN A 149 11.58 -5.95 -14.21
C ASN A 149 10.97 -6.00 -12.79
N TYR A 150 11.26 -7.10 -12.08
CA TYR A 150 10.79 -7.41 -10.73
C TYR A 150 9.31 -7.82 -10.60
N TYR A 151 8.38 -7.07 -11.20
CA TYR A 151 6.94 -7.24 -10.98
C TYR A 151 6.06 -7.14 -12.24
N VAL A 152 6.66 -6.91 -13.42
CA VAL A 152 5.93 -6.77 -14.69
C VAL A 152 5.59 -8.13 -15.26
N GLY A 153 4.30 -8.42 -15.40
CA GLY A 153 3.77 -9.67 -15.92
C GLY A 153 2.47 -10.07 -15.22
N THR A 154 1.68 -10.90 -15.89
CA THR A 154 0.35 -11.32 -15.44
C THR A 154 0.14 -12.83 -15.61
N VAL A 155 -0.91 -13.34 -14.98
CA VAL A 155 -1.42 -14.70 -15.21
C VAL A 155 -2.73 -14.59 -15.98
N ASN A 156 -2.89 -15.39 -17.04
CA ASN A 156 -4.10 -15.38 -17.86
C ASN A 156 -5.35 -15.76 -17.05
N GLY A 157 -6.47 -15.09 -17.34
CA GLY A 157 -7.75 -15.26 -16.65
C GLY A 157 -7.89 -14.26 -15.50
N GLY A 158 -9.11 -13.84 -15.21
CA GLY A 158 -9.40 -12.89 -14.14
C GLY A 158 -10.89 -12.74 -13.93
N LYS A 159 -11.26 -12.22 -12.76
CA LYS A 159 -12.60 -11.76 -12.46
C LYS A 159 -12.84 -10.39 -13.07
N ASP A 160 -13.89 -10.28 -13.88
CA ASP A 160 -14.42 -8.99 -14.30
C ASP A 160 -15.24 -8.38 -13.16
N LEU A 161 -14.78 -7.23 -12.66
CA LEU A 161 -15.42 -6.45 -11.59
C LEU A 161 -16.04 -5.14 -12.12
N SER A 162 -16.03 -4.90 -13.43
CA SER A 162 -16.46 -3.63 -14.05
C SER A 162 -17.96 -3.32 -13.92
N ALA A 163 -18.74 -4.25 -13.36
CA ALA A 163 -20.10 -3.95 -12.90
C ALA A 163 -20.11 -2.86 -11.82
N ASP A 164 -19.02 -2.73 -11.06
CA ASP A 164 -18.76 -1.61 -10.17
C ASP A 164 -17.83 -0.62 -10.86
N SER A 165 -18.28 0.63 -11.01
CA SER A 165 -17.59 1.65 -11.82
C SER A 165 -16.22 2.07 -11.29
N PHE A 166 -15.85 1.65 -10.08
CA PHE A 166 -14.50 1.85 -9.57
C PHE A 166 -13.47 1.00 -10.32
N PHE A 167 -13.83 -0.22 -10.73
CA PHE A 167 -12.89 -1.16 -11.34
C PHE A 167 -12.93 -1.07 -12.86
N SER A 168 -11.74 -0.95 -13.44
CA SER A 168 -11.55 -1.18 -14.86
C SER A 168 -11.71 -2.68 -15.16
N GLN A 169 -12.27 -2.99 -16.32
CA GLN A 169 -12.38 -4.38 -16.78
C GLN A 169 -10.99 -4.99 -17.01
N THR A 170 -10.78 -6.21 -16.49
CA THR A 170 -9.56 -7.00 -16.72
C THR A 170 -9.91 -8.47 -16.87
N ASP A 171 -9.11 -9.21 -17.64
CA ASP A 171 -9.21 -10.66 -17.80
C ASP A 171 -7.92 -11.40 -17.41
N PHE A 172 -7.13 -10.77 -16.52
CA PHE A 172 -5.85 -11.28 -16.03
C PHE A 172 -5.69 -11.12 -14.51
N GLN A 173 -4.77 -11.87 -13.91
CA GLN A 173 -4.30 -11.73 -12.52
C GLN A 173 -2.98 -10.96 -12.50
N GLY A 174 -2.77 -10.13 -11.49
CA GLY A 174 -1.64 -9.22 -11.38
C GLY A 174 -2.00 -7.79 -11.78
N ALA A 175 -1.06 -6.88 -11.55
CA ALA A 175 -1.24 -5.44 -11.65
C ALA A 175 -0.63 -4.80 -12.91
N VAL A 176 0.38 -5.42 -13.53
CA VAL A 176 1.15 -4.82 -14.63
C VAL A 176 1.31 -5.82 -15.76
N GLU A 177 0.67 -5.57 -16.89
CA GLU A 177 0.81 -6.40 -18.09
C GLU A 177 2.15 -6.17 -18.79
N GLU A 178 2.69 -7.22 -19.39
CA GLU A 178 3.88 -7.10 -20.23
C GLU A 178 3.60 -6.20 -21.45
N GLY A 179 4.46 -5.22 -21.70
CA GLY A 179 4.30 -4.25 -22.79
C GLY A 179 3.34 -3.09 -22.47
N ASN A 180 2.69 -3.09 -21.30
CA ASN A 180 1.90 -1.97 -20.78
C ASN A 180 2.31 -1.66 -19.34
N ASP A 181 3.60 -1.39 -19.16
CA ASP A 181 4.17 -1.07 -17.87
C ASP A 181 3.84 0.37 -17.45
N TRP A 182 2.67 0.53 -16.83
CA TRP A 182 2.21 1.82 -16.34
C TRP A 182 3.03 2.35 -15.16
N THR A 183 3.93 1.55 -14.56
CA THR A 183 4.81 2.03 -13.49
C THR A 183 6.09 2.67 -14.01
N ALA A 184 6.39 2.50 -15.30
CA ALA A 184 7.53 3.14 -15.95
C ALA A 184 7.45 4.67 -15.76
N GLY A 185 8.49 5.26 -15.18
CA GLY A 185 8.52 6.70 -14.84
C GLY A 185 7.97 7.04 -13.44
N TRP A 186 7.03 6.27 -12.90
CA TRP A 186 6.51 6.46 -11.54
C TRP A 186 7.42 5.89 -10.45
N THR A 187 8.07 4.74 -10.72
CA THR A 187 8.91 4.08 -9.72
C THR A 187 10.39 4.37 -9.98
N LYS A 188 11.09 5.01 -9.01
CA LYS A 188 12.54 5.20 -9.07
C LYS A 188 13.27 3.99 -8.49
N GLN A 189 14.20 3.42 -9.26
CA GLN A 189 15.26 2.55 -8.72
C GLN A 189 16.26 3.43 -7.94
N SER A 190 16.73 3.00 -6.76
CA SER A 190 17.66 3.84 -6.00
C SER A 190 19.01 3.99 -6.74
N GLY A 191 19.46 5.24 -6.92
CA GLY A 191 20.83 5.61 -7.35
C GLY A 191 20.98 6.45 -8.65
N SER A 192 20.74 7.78 -8.62
CA SER A 192 21.61 8.79 -9.29
C SER A 192 21.16 10.27 -9.12
N ALA A 193 22.14 11.09 -8.68
CA ALA A 193 22.48 12.52 -8.88
C ALA A 193 21.52 13.72 -8.58
N ALA A 194 22.15 14.88 -8.31
CA ALA A 194 21.73 16.06 -7.53
C ALA A 194 21.40 17.34 -8.34
N GLU A 195 20.58 18.26 -7.78
CA GLU A 195 20.27 19.61 -8.32
C GLU A 195 20.21 20.73 -7.23
N THR A 196 20.21 22.00 -7.68
CA THR A 196 20.29 23.32 -6.97
C THR A 196 19.64 23.45 -5.59
N GLU A 197 20.21 24.28 -4.70
CA GLU A 197 19.73 24.58 -3.33
C GLU A 197 18.20 24.83 -3.29
N PRO A 198 17.42 23.86 -2.77
CA PRO A 198 15.96 23.89 -2.74
C PRO A 198 15.37 25.01 -1.87
N GLU A 199 14.19 25.52 -2.22
CA GLU A 199 13.42 26.42 -1.34
C GLU A 199 13.01 25.67 -0.06
N VAL A 200 13.10 26.36 1.09
CA VAL A 200 12.79 25.80 2.41
C VAL A 200 11.31 26.03 2.79
N LEU A 201 10.61 24.94 3.13
CA LEU A 201 9.26 24.88 3.65
C LEU A 201 9.32 24.81 5.19
N GLN A 202 8.77 25.83 5.86
CA GLN A 202 8.68 25.92 7.32
C GLN A 202 7.57 26.89 7.74
N GLY A 203 6.88 26.58 8.84
CA GLY A 203 5.87 27.43 9.48
C GLY A 203 4.48 27.35 8.86
N ASP A 204 3.70 28.41 9.08
CA ASP A 204 2.29 28.45 8.71
C ASP A 204 2.04 28.92 7.26
N VAL A 205 1.23 28.15 6.53
CA VAL A 205 0.63 28.54 5.25
C VAL A 205 -0.75 29.14 5.52
N THR A 206 -0.82 30.47 5.56
CA THR A 206 -2.04 31.24 5.87
C THR A 206 -2.78 31.76 4.63
N ALA A 207 -2.22 31.55 3.45
CA ALA A 207 -2.80 31.85 2.15
C ALA A 207 -2.38 30.78 1.14
N ASP A 208 -3.09 30.68 0.02
CA ASP A 208 -2.80 29.68 -1.01
C ASP A 208 -1.33 29.72 -1.45
N LYS A 209 -0.71 28.55 -1.55
CA LYS A 209 0.70 28.36 -1.90
C LYS A 209 0.83 27.28 -2.95
N THR A 210 1.62 27.54 -3.99
CA THR A 210 1.96 26.56 -5.03
C THR A 210 3.43 26.18 -4.95
N LEU A 211 3.72 24.89 -4.96
CA LEU A 211 5.04 24.30 -5.20
C LEU A 211 5.13 23.97 -6.69
N ALA A 212 6.12 24.55 -7.36
CA ALA A 212 6.19 24.59 -8.82
C ALA A 212 6.69 23.28 -9.42
N GLU A 213 6.16 22.96 -10.60
CA GLU A 213 6.39 21.71 -11.34
C GLU A 213 7.90 21.39 -11.47
N GLY A 214 8.26 20.14 -11.21
CA GLY A 214 9.64 19.65 -11.36
C GLY A 214 10.66 20.17 -10.34
N GLN A 215 10.28 21.07 -9.42
CA GLN A 215 11.21 21.68 -8.47
C GLN A 215 11.45 20.79 -7.24
N THR A 216 12.64 20.92 -6.67
CA THR A 216 12.96 20.37 -5.34
C THR A 216 12.75 21.43 -4.26
N TYR A 217 12.23 21.02 -3.10
CA TYR A 217 12.01 21.81 -1.89
C TYR A 217 12.59 21.06 -0.67
N TYR A 218 13.04 21.79 0.35
CA TYR A 218 13.48 21.25 1.64
C TYR A 218 12.40 21.49 2.69
N LEU A 219 12.02 20.49 3.45
CA LEU A 219 11.14 20.63 4.62
C LEU A 219 12.00 20.71 5.89
N THR A 220 11.75 21.71 6.74
CA THR A 220 12.43 21.84 8.05
C THR A 220 11.47 22.31 9.13
N GLY A 221 11.24 21.46 10.12
CA GLY A 221 10.20 21.60 11.10
C GLY A 221 8.79 21.41 10.54
N GLU A 222 7.83 21.99 11.26
CA GLU A 222 6.43 21.96 10.88
C GLU A 222 6.16 22.81 9.63
N TYR A 223 5.33 22.30 8.73
CA TYR A 223 4.75 23.07 7.63
C TYR A 223 3.24 22.91 7.63
N THR A 224 2.54 23.89 8.21
CA THR A 224 1.12 23.74 8.58
C THR A 224 0.23 24.56 7.66
N VAL A 225 -0.63 23.89 6.90
CA VAL A 225 -1.68 24.51 6.08
C VAL A 225 -2.87 24.83 6.97
N LYS A 226 -3.11 26.13 7.18
CA LYS A 226 -4.17 26.63 8.06
C LYS A 226 -5.53 26.60 7.38
N ALA A 227 -6.57 26.52 8.20
CA ALA A 227 -7.95 26.55 7.73
C ALA A 227 -8.20 27.72 6.75
N GLY A 228 -8.79 27.42 5.59
CA GLY A 228 -9.05 28.39 4.53
C GLY A 228 -7.93 28.56 3.49
N ALA A 229 -6.72 28.01 3.73
CA ALA A 229 -5.63 27.99 2.76
C ALA A 229 -5.58 26.66 1.98
N THR A 230 -5.04 26.73 0.76
CA THR A 230 -4.77 25.57 -0.11
C THR A 230 -3.28 25.46 -0.42
N LEU A 231 -2.67 24.31 -0.11
CA LEU A 231 -1.35 23.95 -0.61
C LEU A 231 -1.50 23.19 -1.94
N THR A 232 -1.01 23.76 -3.03
CA THR A 232 -0.95 23.11 -4.34
C THR A 232 0.46 22.61 -4.59
N ILE A 233 0.60 21.33 -4.93
CA ILE A 233 1.86 20.68 -5.28
C ILE A 233 1.72 20.21 -6.72
N GLU A 234 2.42 20.88 -7.62
CA GLU A 234 2.38 20.58 -9.06
C GLU A 234 3.12 19.25 -9.36
N PRO A 235 2.88 18.64 -10.54
CA PRO A 235 3.58 17.43 -10.96
C PRO A 235 5.11 17.55 -10.87
N GLY A 236 5.80 16.44 -10.56
CA GLY A 236 7.26 16.38 -10.58
C GLY A 236 7.96 17.05 -9.39
N VAL A 237 7.22 17.67 -8.47
CA VAL A 237 7.79 18.26 -7.25
C VAL A 237 8.46 17.21 -6.38
N THR A 238 9.66 17.50 -5.88
CA THR A 238 10.34 16.72 -4.84
C THR A 238 10.42 17.53 -3.54
N ILE A 239 9.95 16.99 -2.42
CA ILE A 239 10.11 17.58 -1.07
C ILE A 239 11.04 16.67 -0.27
N ILE A 240 12.10 17.24 0.30
CA ILE A 240 13.12 16.53 1.08
C ILE A 240 13.08 17.05 2.51
N ALA A 241 12.60 16.24 3.46
CA ALA A 241 12.75 16.47 4.89
C ALA A 241 14.22 16.43 5.30
N LYS A 242 14.62 17.39 6.12
CA LYS A 242 16.00 17.59 6.53
C LYS A 242 16.37 16.59 7.62
N HIS A 243 17.60 16.09 7.59
CA HIS A 243 18.08 15.23 8.67
C HIS A 243 18.77 16.07 9.74
N ASP A 244 17.98 16.59 10.68
CA ASP A 244 18.47 17.22 11.91
C ASP A 244 17.63 16.83 13.14
N ASP A 245 17.82 17.51 14.26
CA ASP A 245 17.12 17.23 15.53
C ASP A 245 15.70 17.84 15.58
N VAL A 246 15.18 18.35 14.46
CA VAL A 246 13.83 18.90 14.33
C VAL A 246 12.92 17.87 13.65
N VAL A 247 11.69 17.72 14.16
CA VAL A 247 10.68 16.84 13.54
C VAL A 247 10.07 17.55 12.33
N ASP A 248 10.16 16.91 11.17
CA ASP A 248 9.67 17.43 9.91
C ASP A 248 8.35 16.80 9.50
N TYR A 249 7.31 17.61 9.29
CA TYR A 249 6.00 17.15 8.82
C TYR A 249 5.23 18.23 8.07
N ILE A 250 4.31 17.80 7.22
CA ILE A 250 3.29 18.67 6.61
C ILE A 250 1.96 18.37 7.30
N LEU A 251 1.33 19.37 7.89
CA LEU A 251 0.03 19.25 8.52
C LEU A 251 -1.02 20.02 7.72
N VAL A 252 -2.05 19.33 7.25
CA VAL A 252 -3.24 19.94 6.64
C VAL A 252 -4.34 19.94 7.70
N GLU A 253 -4.55 21.10 8.34
CA GLU A 253 -5.56 21.25 9.39
C GLU A 253 -6.99 21.05 8.86
N GLN A 254 -7.92 20.78 9.77
CA GLN A 254 -9.34 20.76 9.43
C GLN A 254 -9.78 22.10 8.80
N GLY A 255 -10.37 22.03 7.62
CA GLY A 255 -10.80 23.20 6.85
C GLY A 255 -9.72 23.80 5.94
N ALA A 256 -8.48 23.26 5.97
CA ALA A 256 -7.46 23.51 4.96
C ALA A 256 -7.59 22.52 3.79
N LYS A 257 -6.82 22.75 2.72
CA LYS A 257 -6.80 21.89 1.54
C LYS A 257 -5.38 21.60 1.07
N ILE A 258 -5.20 20.42 0.47
CA ILE A 258 -4.03 20.06 -0.31
C ILE A 258 -4.49 19.56 -1.70
N ASN A 259 -3.88 20.09 -2.75
CA ASN A 259 -4.02 19.63 -4.12
C ASN A 259 -2.66 19.11 -4.58
N ALA A 260 -2.47 17.80 -4.63
CA ALA A 260 -1.22 17.17 -5.02
C ALA A 260 -1.47 16.19 -6.17
N GLU A 261 -1.51 16.69 -7.40
CA GLU A 261 -1.90 15.95 -8.60
C GLU A 261 -0.68 15.57 -9.44
N GLY A 262 0.18 14.70 -8.88
CA GLY A 262 1.32 14.14 -9.63
C GLY A 262 0.88 13.27 -10.80
N THR A 263 1.76 13.10 -11.79
CA THR A 263 1.52 12.23 -12.95
C THR A 263 2.58 11.14 -13.06
N ALA A 264 2.39 10.24 -14.02
CA ALA A 264 3.34 9.21 -14.39
C ALA A 264 4.70 9.71 -14.74
N ASP A 265 4.67 10.68 -15.63
CA ASP A 265 5.84 11.27 -16.20
C ASP A 265 6.46 12.29 -15.22
N ALA A 266 5.70 12.71 -14.21
CA ALA A 266 6.12 13.70 -13.22
C ALA A 266 5.45 13.43 -11.85
N PRO A 267 5.92 12.44 -11.07
CA PRO A 267 5.38 12.13 -9.75
C PRO A 267 5.79 13.19 -8.73
N ILE A 268 4.93 13.40 -7.74
CA ILE A 268 5.30 14.16 -6.54
C ILE A 268 6.03 13.21 -5.59
N VAL A 269 7.24 13.57 -5.17
CA VAL A 269 8.07 12.76 -4.28
C VAL A 269 8.24 13.48 -2.95
N MET A 270 7.76 12.89 -1.85
CA MET A 270 8.09 13.34 -0.50
C MET A 270 9.06 12.33 0.14
N THR A 271 10.22 12.80 0.58
CA THR A 271 11.30 11.95 1.08
C THR A 271 12.08 12.68 2.18
N SER A 272 13.15 12.08 2.70
CA SER A 272 14.08 12.73 3.63
C SER A 272 15.52 12.59 3.16
N GLU A 273 16.43 13.40 3.70
CA GLU A 273 17.87 13.28 3.44
C GLU A 273 18.41 11.89 3.84
N LYS A 274 17.87 11.31 4.92
CA LYS A 274 18.28 10.00 5.44
C LYS A 274 17.76 8.85 4.58
N LYS A 275 16.61 9.01 3.94
CA LYS A 275 15.93 7.96 3.13
C LYS A 275 15.71 6.65 3.90
N GLU A 276 15.45 6.77 5.19
CA GLU A 276 15.14 5.66 6.09
C GLU A 276 13.71 5.83 6.63
N ALA A 277 13.07 4.71 6.99
CA ALA A 277 11.79 4.74 7.67
C ALA A 277 11.90 5.56 8.98
N GLY A 278 10.89 6.38 9.26
CA GLY A 278 10.86 7.25 10.44
C GLY A 278 11.80 8.46 10.39
N ALA A 279 12.46 8.72 9.26
CA ALA A 279 13.33 9.89 9.11
C ALA A 279 12.59 11.22 8.90
N TRP A 280 11.26 11.19 8.81
CA TRP A 280 10.34 12.33 8.82
C TRP A 280 8.98 11.83 9.28
N ASP A 281 8.14 12.74 9.81
CA ASP A 281 6.91 12.37 10.52
C ASP A 281 5.66 12.33 9.61
N GLY A 282 5.83 12.70 8.34
CA GLY A 282 4.87 12.41 7.27
C GLY A 282 4.01 13.58 6.82
N LEU A 283 2.99 13.25 6.03
CA LEU A 283 1.90 14.13 5.62
C LEU A 283 0.66 13.78 6.44
N HIS A 284 0.20 14.72 7.27
CA HIS A 284 -0.97 14.54 8.11
C HIS A 284 -2.14 15.30 7.51
N ILE A 285 -3.26 14.61 7.26
CA ILE A 285 -4.48 15.22 6.71
C ILE A 285 -5.61 15.06 7.71
N CYS A 286 -5.94 16.15 8.40
CA CYS A 286 -7.00 16.15 9.40
C CYS A 286 -8.38 16.34 8.74
N GLY A 287 -9.04 15.24 8.41
CA GLY A 287 -10.42 15.23 7.91
C GLY A 287 -11.49 15.43 8.99
N TYR A 288 -12.77 15.40 8.58
CA TYR A 288 -13.94 15.48 9.47
C TYR A 288 -14.56 14.11 9.81
N ALA A 289 -13.84 13.01 9.58
CA ALA A 289 -14.35 11.66 9.85
C ALA A 289 -14.49 11.39 11.36
N HIS A 290 -15.55 10.69 11.76
CA HIS A 290 -15.72 10.23 13.15
C HIS A 290 -14.89 8.96 13.36
N THR A 291 -14.20 8.83 14.50
CA THR A 291 -13.46 7.61 14.86
C THR A 291 -14.24 6.79 15.89
N ASN A 292 -14.08 5.46 15.87
CA ASN A 292 -14.67 4.56 16.87
C ASN A 292 -13.81 4.43 18.14
N ASN A 293 -12.66 5.10 18.19
CA ASN A 293 -11.76 5.16 19.34
C ASN A 293 -12.24 6.14 20.45
N GLY A 294 -13.47 6.64 20.32
CA GLY A 294 -14.02 7.66 21.22
C GLY A 294 -13.48 9.07 20.92
N THR A 295 -13.70 10.00 21.84
CA THR A 295 -13.23 11.39 21.73
C THR A 295 -11.75 11.49 22.11
N GLY A 296 -10.88 10.96 21.25
CA GLY A 296 -9.44 11.21 21.28
C GLY A 296 -9.05 12.11 20.12
N SER A 297 -8.34 13.19 20.41
CA SER A 297 -7.59 13.93 19.39
C SER A 297 -6.42 13.06 18.93
N SER A 298 -6.33 12.86 17.62
CA SER A 298 -5.16 12.34 16.90
C SER A 298 -3.95 13.23 17.16
#